data_AF-A0A7Z7BWL8-F1
#
_entry.id   AF-A0A7Z7BWL8-F1
#
_cell.length_a   1.000
_cell.length_b   1.000
_cell.length_c   1.000
_cell.angle_alpha   90.00
_cell.angle_beta   90.00
_cell.angle_gamma   90.00
#
_symmetry.space_group_name_H-M   'P 1'
#
loop_
_entity.id
_entity.type
_entity.pdbx_description
1 polymer ?
#
loop_
_entity_poly.entity_id
_entity_poly.type
_entity_poly.pdbx_seq_one_letter_code
_entity_poly.pdbx_strand_id
1 'polypeptide(L)'
;MNRNERNTLVVENLPLVGYLVSDLCSRATHLSRDDLASAGAVALVQAADAYDATTGVPFGAYARTRILGALADELRASDWATRSARKRIKETLAVQESLTSALGRKPSVDEIAGALGVDRETAAAGLADASRTVTALDETIEPLLVSETVGPEDSLLADEQTAYVRAAVAALPDRMRSIVEAIYFDDRTVTEIAEELGITHSAVSQQRSEAIRLMREGMATHYADEGDPVVIEAKTSQARRSAYLARLAQHAVAGVSRLSPTSPSSARAS
;
A
#
# COMPACT_ATOMS: atom_id res chain seq x y z
N MET A 1 -4.79 -25.41 2.15
CA MET A 1 -5.90 -24.51 2.51
C MET A 1 -7.20 -25.05 1.96
N ASN A 2 -8.27 -25.10 2.76
CA ASN A 2 -9.59 -25.53 2.29
C ASN A 2 -10.36 -24.38 1.61
N ARG A 3 -11.45 -24.69 0.90
CA ARG A 3 -12.22 -23.71 0.13
C ARG A 3 -12.84 -22.60 1.00
N ASN A 4 -13.24 -22.93 2.24
CA ASN A 4 -13.84 -21.96 3.15
C ASN A 4 -12.80 -20.98 3.70
N GLU A 5 -11.62 -21.46 4.10
CA GLU A 5 -10.49 -20.65 4.54
C GLU A 5 -10.04 -19.67 3.45
N ARG A 6 -9.93 -20.15 2.21
CA ARG A 6 -9.62 -19.30 1.05
C ARG A 6 -10.67 -18.20 0.86
N ASN A 7 -11.95 -18.55 0.90
CA ASN A 7 -13.03 -17.58 0.72
C ASN A 7 -13.02 -16.54 1.85
N THR A 8 -12.76 -16.95 3.09
CA THR A 8 -12.61 -16.04 4.23
C THR A 8 -11.47 -15.05 4.00
N LEU A 9 -10.28 -15.53 3.59
CA LEU A 9 -9.15 -14.65 3.27
C LEU A 9 -9.48 -13.62 2.19
N VAL A 10 -10.18 -14.05 1.12
CA VAL A 10 -10.62 -13.14 0.06
C VAL A 10 -11.59 -12.09 0.61
N VAL A 11 -12.63 -12.50 1.33
CA VAL A 11 -13.66 -11.57 1.84
C VAL A 11 -13.07 -10.56 2.83
N GLU A 12 -12.21 -11.00 3.74
CA GLU A 12 -11.56 -10.13 4.72
C GLU A 12 -10.63 -9.10 4.09
N ASN A 13 -10.08 -9.39 2.91
CA ASN A 13 -9.10 -8.54 2.22
C ASN A 13 -9.66 -7.84 0.97
N LEU A 14 -10.94 -8.01 0.64
CA LEU A 14 -11.62 -7.24 -0.42
C LEU A 14 -11.48 -5.71 -0.23
N PRO A 15 -11.57 -5.15 0.99
CA PRO A 15 -11.34 -3.71 1.20
C PRO A 15 -9.95 -3.23 0.75
N LEU A 16 -8.93 -4.10 0.77
CA LEU A 16 -7.59 -3.76 0.28
C LEU A 16 -7.61 -3.45 -1.22
N VAL A 17 -8.36 -4.21 -2.02
CA VAL A 17 -8.54 -3.95 -3.45
C VAL A 17 -9.21 -2.59 -3.65
N GLY A 18 -10.29 -2.32 -2.90
CA GLY A 18 -11.01 -1.05 -2.98
C GLY A 18 -10.11 0.16 -2.66
N TYR A 19 -9.27 0.04 -1.63
CA TYR A 19 -8.29 1.06 -1.27
C TYR A 19 -7.28 1.31 -2.39
N LEU A 20 -6.59 0.26 -2.87
CA LEU A 20 -5.55 0.39 -3.91
C LEU A 20 -6.11 0.94 -5.23
N VAL A 21 -7.34 0.54 -5.60
CA VAL A 21 -8.01 1.06 -6.80
C VAL A 21 -8.41 2.52 -6.63
N SER A 22 -8.95 2.90 -5.47
CA SER A 22 -9.33 4.29 -5.20
C SER A 22 -8.11 5.22 -5.24
N ASP A 23 -7.00 4.75 -4.68
CA ASP A 23 -5.73 5.46 -4.64
C ASP A 23 -5.04 5.56 -6.02
N LEU A 24 -5.28 4.56 -6.87
CA LEU A 24 -4.84 4.60 -8.27
C LEU A 24 -5.70 5.56 -9.11
N CYS A 25 -7.03 5.50 -8.97
CA CYS A 25 -7.96 6.35 -9.71
C CYS A 25 -7.88 7.84 -9.30
N SER A 26 -7.47 8.15 -8.07
CA SER A 26 -7.24 9.55 -7.66
C SER A 26 -6.09 10.20 -8.42
N ARG A 27 -5.08 9.41 -8.82
CA ARG A 27 -3.91 9.84 -9.59
C ARG A 27 -4.10 9.71 -11.10
N ALA A 28 -4.90 8.75 -11.54
CA ALA A 28 -5.17 8.47 -12.95
C ALA A 28 -6.69 8.41 -13.23
N THR A 29 -7.30 9.61 -13.35
CA THR A 29 -8.76 9.79 -13.47
C THR A 29 -9.36 9.33 -14.80
N HIS A 30 -8.53 9.01 -15.80
CA HIS A 30 -8.95 8.53 -17.11
C HIS A 30 -9.23 7.02 -17.15
N LEU A 31 -8.99 6.31 -16.05
CA LEU A 31 -9.11 4.86 -15.97
C LEU A 31 -10.48 4.41 -15.47
N SER A 32 -10.94 3.28 -15.97
CA SER A 32 -12.14 2.62 -15.49
C SER A 32 -11.90 2.01 -14.11
N ARG A 33 -12.52 2.61 -13.09
CA ARG A 33 -12.49 2.11 -11.71
C ARG A 33 -13.00 0.68 -11.61
N ASP A 34 -14.02 0.33 -12.39
CA ASP A 34 -14.66 -0.99 -12.35
C ASP A 34 -13.77 -2.08 -12.97
N ASP A 35 -13.00 -1.73 -14.01
CA ASP A 35 -12.04 -2.66 -14.62
C ASP A 35 -10.85 -2.91 -13.69
N LEU A 36 -10.32 -1.86 -13.06
CA LEU A 36 -9.26 -1.97 -12.05
C LEU A 36 -9.73 -2.76 -10.82
N ALA A 37 -10.95 -2.51 -10.33
CA ALA A 37 -11.55 -3.27 -9.24
C ALA A 37 -11.71 -4.75 -9.60
N SER A 38 -12.13 -5.05 -10.82
CA SER A 38 -12.27 -6.42 -11.32
C SER A 38 -10.91 -7.12 -11.42
N ALA A 39 -9.91 -6.47 -12.02
CA ALA A 39 -8.54 -6.99 -12.11
C ALA A 39 -7.93 -7.25 -10.72
N GLY A 40 -8.06 -6.30 -9.80
CA GLY A 40 -7.59 -6.43 -8.42
C GLY A 40 -8.29 -7.54 -7.65
N ALA A 41 -9.60 -7.71 -7.83
CA ALA A 41 -10.36 -8.79 -7.19
C ALA A 41 -9.95 -10.17 -7.70
N VAL A 42 -9.73 -10.32 -9.01
CA VAL A 42 -9.21 -11.56 -9.60
C VAL A 42 -7.82 -11.87 -9.04
N ALA A 43 -6.95 -10.87 -8.97
CA ALA A 43 -5.60 -11.02 -8.41
C ALA A 43 -5.62 -11.42 -6.93
N LEU A 44 -6.55 -10.87 -6.13
CA LEU A 44 -6.74 -11.25 -4.74
C LEU A 44 -7.16 -12.72 -4.60
N VAL A 45 -8.07 -13.20 -5.45
CA VAL A 45 -8.49 -14.62 -5.45
C VAL A 45 -7.31 -15.52 -5.82
N GLN A 46 -6.55 -15.16 -6.85
CA GLN A 46 -5.35 -15.90 -7.26
C GLN A 46 -4.27 -15.87 -6.18
N ALA A 47 -4.10 -14.74 -5.49
CA ALA A 47 -3.21 -14.63 -4.36
C ALA A 47 -3.65 -15.57 -3.24
N ALA A 48 -4.94 -15.61 -2.90
CA ALA A 48 -5.45 -16.55 -1.91
C ALA A 48 -5.16 -18.01 -2.33
N ASP A 49 -5.39 -18.37 -3.58
CA ASP A 49 -5.11 -19.73 -4.07
C ASP A 49 -3.63 -20.12 -4.03
N ALA A 50 -2.74 -19.18 -4.31
CA ALA A 50 -1.29 -19.40 -4.30
C ALA A 50 -0.63 -19.07 -2.95
N TYR A 51 -1.41 -18.74 -1.92
CA TYR A 51 -0.87 -18.31 -0.64
C TYR A 51 -0.40 -19.52 0.16
N ASP A 52 0.87 -19.47 0.57
CA ASP A 52 1.48 -20.45 1.46
C ASP A 52 1.76 -19.80 2.80
N ALA A 53 0.95 -20.15 3.80
CA ALA A 53 1.10 -19.65 5.16
C ALA A 53 2.42 -20.08 5.83
N THR A 54 3.12 -21.09 5.31
CA THR A 54 4.43 -21.52 5.82
C THR A 54 5.57 -20.56 5.49
N THR A 55 5.33 -19.62 4.56
CA THR A 55 6.32 -18.60 4.17
C THR A 55 6.45 -17.46 5.20
N GLY A 56 5.57 -17.39 6.20
CA GLY A 56 5.62 -16.39 7.28
C GLY A 56 5.13 -14.99 6.90
N VAL A 57 4.88 -14.70 5.63
CA VAL A 57 4.38 -13.39 5.18
C VAL A 57 2.87 -13.29 5.42
N PRO A 58 2.34 -12.27 6.11
CA PRO A 58 0.90 -12.09 6.27
C PRO A 58 0.18 -11.98 4.92
N PHE A 59 -0.97 -12.65 4.79
CA PHE A 59 -1.71 -12.70 3.54
C PHE A 59 -1.97 -11.33 2.91
N GLY A 60 -2.30 -10.30 3.70
CA GLY A 60 -2.54 -8.95 3.20
C GLY A 60 -1.31 -8.32 2.53
N ALA A 61 -0.11 -8.53 3.09
CA ALA A 61 1.15 -8.03 2.52
C ALA A 61 1.50 -8.77 1.21
N TYR A 62 1.32 -10.09 1.21
CA TYR A 62 1.46 -10.91 0.01
C TYR A 62 0.46 -10.52 -1.10
N ALA A 63 -0.81 -10.38 -0.74
CA ALA A 63 -1.88 -10.02 -1.65
C ALA A 63 -1.70 -8.60 -2.22
N ARG A 64 -1.24 -7.64 -1.42
CA ARG A 64 -0.95 -6.26 -1.88
C ARG A 64 -0.01 -6.27 -3.09
N THR A 65 1.09 -7.01 -3.02
CA THR A 65 2.07 -7.10 -4.11
C THR A 65 1.44 -7.70 -5.38
N ARG A 66 0.62 -8.76 -5.23
CA ARG A 66 -0.07 -9.39 -6.36
C ARG A 66 -1.14 -8.49 -6.98
N ILE A 67 -1.90 -7.77 -6.15
CA ILE A 67 -2.93 -6.83 -6.60
C ILE A 67 -2.28 -5.68 -7.36
N LEU A 68 -1.22 -5.07 -6.83
CA LEU A 68 -0.49 -4.00 -7.52
C LEU A 68 0.08 -4.45 -8.86
N GLY A 69 0.62 -5.68 -8.94
CA GLY A 69 1.06 -6.27 -10.20
C GLY A 69 -0.06 -6.41 -11.22
N ALA A 70 -1.25 -6.87 -10.80
CA ALA A 70 -2.39 -7.00 -11.69
C ALA A 70 -2.96 -5.65 -12.14
N LEU A 71 -2.98 -4.64 -11.24
CA LEU A 71 -3.36 -3.27 -11.61
C LEU A 71 -2.37 -2.69 -12.62
N ALA A 72 -1.07 -2.98 -12.46
CA ALA A 72 -0.05 -2.61 -13.43
C ALA A 72 -0.26 -3.26 -14.80
N ASP A 73 -0.64 -4.53 -14.82
CA ASP A 73 -0.95 -5.24 -16.05
C ASP A 73 -2.22 -4.69 -16.71
N GLU A 74 -3.23 -4.33 -15.92
CA GLU A 74 -4.46 -3.70 -16.40
C GLU A 74 -4.14 -2.33 -17.01
N LEU A 75 -3.34 -1.49 -16.35
CA LEU A 75 -2.86 -0.22 -16.90
C LEU A 75 -2.12 -0.36 -18.24
N ARG A 76 -1.40 -1.48 -18.45
CA ARG A 76 -0.76 -1.81 -19.74
C ARG A 76 -1.76 -2.33 -20.79
N ALA A 77 -2.89 -2.85 -20.34
CA ALA A 77 -3.91 -3.47 -21.18
C ALA A 77 -4.98 -2.47 -21.64
N SER A 78 -5.47 -1.60 -20.74
CA SER A 78 -6.77 -0.96 -20.92
C SER A 78 -6.83 0.12 -22.00
N ASP A 79 -5.79 0.95 -22.28
CA ASP A 79 -6.11 2.10 -23.15
C ASP A 79 -5.03 2.87 -23.95
N TRP A 80 -3.93 2.27 -24.45
CA TRP A 80 -3.07 3.10 -25.35
C TRP A 80 -2.26 2.40 -26.44
N ALA A 81 -1.79 1.16 -26.25
CA ALA A 81 -0.91 0.50 -27.22
C ALA A 81 -1.61 -0.66 -27.97
N THR A 82 -1.88 -0.48 -29.26
CA THR A 82 -2.24 -1.58 -30.17
C THR A 82 -1.18 -2.68 -30.17
N ARG A 83 -1.50 -3.91 -30.62
CA ARG A 83 -0.52 -5.02 -30.71
C ARG A 83 0.74 -4.63 -31.50
N SER A 84 0.57 -3.79 -32.54
CA SER A 84 1.63 -3.19 -33.33
C SER A 84 2.43 -2.14 -32.54
N ALA A 85 1.80 -1.29 -31.73
CA ALA A 85 2.50 -0.34 -30.86
C ALA A 85 3.37 -1.06 -29.80
N ARG A 86 2.88 -2.14 -29.17
CA ARG A 86 3.70 -2.93 -28.22
C ARG A 86 4.93 -3.56 -28.86
N LYS A 87 4.76 -4.13 -30.06
CA LYS A 87 5.89 -4.68 -30.83
C LYS A 87 6.92 -3.59 -31.10
N ARG A 88 6.47 -2.41 -31.55
CA ARG A 88 7.32 -1.25 -31.82
C ARG A 88 8.08 -0.76 -30.58
N ILE A 89 7.41 -0.65 -29.43
CA ILE A 89 8.02 -0.25 -28.15
C ILE A 89 9.13 -1.23 -27.75
N LYS A 90 8.84 -2.54 -27.79
CA LYS A 90 9.80 -3.58 -27.41
C LYS A 90 11.04 -3.58 -28.31
N GLU A 91 10.83 -3.47 -29.63
CA GLU A 91 11.92 -3.40 -30.60
C GLU A 91 12.75 -2.12 -30.43
N THR A 92 12.08 -0.97 -30.18
CA THR A 92 12.75 0.33 -29.98
C THR A 92 13.61 0.33 -28.72
N LEU A 93 13.10 -0.18 -27.58
CA LEU A 93 13.86 -0.27 -26.34
C LEU A 93 15.06 -1.21 -26.46
N ALA A 94 14.87 -2.38 -27.07
CA ALA A 94 15.97 -3.34 -27.28
C ALA A 94 17.09 -2.75 -28.15
N VAL A 95 16.74 -2.02 -29.21
CA VAL A 95 17.72 -1.32 -30.06
C VAL A 95 18.39 -0.18 -29.30
N GLN A 96 17.63 0.62 -28.55
CA GLN A 96 18.17 1.72 -27.76
C GLN A 96 19.18 1.21 -26.74
N GLU A 97 18.90 0.12 -26.03
CA GLU A 97 19.79 -0.46 -25.03
C GLU A 97 21.05 -1.07 -25.65
N SER A 98 20.90 -1.78 -26.76
CA SER A 98 22.01 -2.32 -27.55
C SER A 98 22.96 -1.22 -28.04
N LEU A 99 22.40 -0.15 -28.62
CA LEU A 99 23.18 1.00 -29.08
C LEU A 99 23.81 1.79 -27.93
N THR A 100 23.10 1.94 -26.81
CA THR A 100 23.66 2.60 -25.61
C THR A 100 24.87 1.83 -25.09
N SER A 101 24.78 0.50 -25.03
CA SER A 101 25.86 -0.38 -24.62
C SER A 101 27.06 -0.33 -25.58
N ALA A 102 26.80 -0.28 -26.88
CA ALA A 102 27.85 -0.24 -27.90
C ALA A 102 28.55 1.14 -28.01
N LEU A 103 27.79 2.24 -27.87
CA LEU A 103 28.28 3.60 -28.06
C LEU A 103 28.80 4.24 -26.76
N GLY A 104 28.44 3.69 -25.59
CA GLY A 104 28.74 4.28 -24.28
C GLY A 104 28.06 5.63 -24.03
N ARG A 105 27.07 5.99 -24.84
CA ARG A 105 26.29 7.23 -24.76
C ARG A 105 24.86 6.97 -25.23
N LYS A 106 23.95 7.91 -24.93
CA LYS A 106 22.58 7.85 -25.44
C LYS A 106 22.59 7.95 -26.99
N PRO A 107 21.98 7.00 -27.71
CA PRO A 107 21.87 7.04 -29.16
C PRO A 107 20.88 8.11 -29.64
N SER A 108 21.12 8.66 -30.83
CA SER A 108 20.22 9.62 -31.47
C SER A 108 19.01 8.90 -32.09
N VAL A 109 17.94 9.66 -32.37
CA VAL A 109 16.75 9.12 -33.06
C VAL A 109 17.11 8.57 -34.44
N ASP A 110 18.07 9.20 -35.13
CA ASP A 110 18.52 8.77 -36.45
C ASP A 110 19.35 7.48 -36.39
N GLU A 111 20.16 7.29 -35.33
CA GLU A 111 20.90 6.05 -35.07
C GLU A 111 19.94 4.89 -34.76
N ILE A 112 18.89 5.16 -33.98
CA ILE A 112 17.84 4.19 -33.65
C ILE A 112 17.02 3.83 -34.90
N ALA A 113 16.63 4.82 -35.71
CA ALA A 113 15.91 4.61 -36.96
C ALA A 113 16.71 3.74 -37.94
N GLY A 114 18.01 4.03 -38.09
CA GLY A 114 18.92 3.24 -38.92
C GLY A 114 19.05 1.79 -38.45
N ALA A 115 19.14 1.56 -37.14
CA ALA A 115 19.22 0.21 -36.57
C ALA A 115 17.90 -0.58 -36.65
N LEU A 116 16.75 0.11 -36.58
CA LEU A 116 15.42 -0.48 -36.74
C LEU A 116 15.02 -0.69 -38.21
N GLY A 117 15.69 -0.02 -39.16
CA GLY A 117 15.31 -0.05 -40.58
C GLY A 117 13.99 0.67 -40.86
N VAL A 118 13.63 1.67 -40.04
CA VAL A 118 12.40 2.47 -40.18
C VAL A 118 12.76 3.94 -40.39
N ASP A 119 11.78 4.75 -40.78
CA ASP A 119 11.96 6.19 -40.88
C ASP A 119 12.07 6.85 -39.49
N ARG A 120 12.61 8.06 -39.47
CA ARG A 120 12.85 8.84 -38.25
C ARG A 120 11.58 9.12 -37.46
N GLU A 121 10.46 9.36 -38.14
CA GLU A 121 9.18 9.68 -37.49
C GLU A 121 8.61 8.46 -36.77
N THR A 122 8.68 7.29 -37.41
CA THR A 122 8.31 6.01 -36.78
C THR A 122 9.20 5.68 -35.58
N ALA A 123 10.52 5.92 -35.66
CA ALA A 123 11.43 5.72 -34.53
C ALA A 123 11.16 6.71 -33.37
N ALA A 124 10.91 7.98 -33.69
CA ALA A 124 10.54 9.00 -32.71
C ALA A 124 9.22 8.67 -32.01
N ALA A 125 8.21 8.21 -32.78
CA ALA A 125 6.95 7.74 -32.23
C ALA A 125 7.18 6.55 -31.29
N GLY A 126 7.99 5.55 -31.69
CA GLY A 126 8.35 4.41 -30.84
C GLY A 126 9.03 4.80 -29.52
N LEU A 127 9.87 5.84 -29.52
CA LEU A 127 10.51 6.37 -28.31
C LEU A 127 9.52 7.13 -27.41
N ALA A 128 8.64 7.96 -27.99
CA ALA A 128 7.60 8.68 -27.24
C ALA A 128 6.58 7.71 -26.61
N ASP A 129 6.26 6.66 -27.35
CA ASP A 129 5.43 5.53 -26.97
C ASP A 129 6.04 4.75 -25.78
N ALA A 130 7.33 4.43 -25.87
CA ALA A 130 8.07 3.77 -24.80
C ALA A 130 8.12 4.65 -23.54
N SER A 131 8.40 5.95 -23.70
CA SER A 131 8.45 6.91 -22.60
C SER A 131 7.11 7.00 -21.88
N ARG A 132 5.99 7.10 -22.58
CA ARG A 132 4.65 7.18 -21.96
C ARG A 132 4.32 5.95 -21.13
N THR A 133 4.70 4.76 -21.60
CA THR A 133 4.44 3.50 -20.87
C THR A 133 5.28 3.41 -19.60
N VAL A 134 6.54 3.82 -19.66
CA VAL A 134 7.44 3.80 -18.50
C VAL A 134 7.02 4.85 -17.50
N THR A 135 6.75 6.09 -17.94
CA THR A 135 6.35 7.20 -17.05
C THR A 135 5.01 6.94 -16.35
N ALA A 136 3.99 6.43 -17.05
CA ALA A 136 2.70 6.12 -16.40
C ALA A 136 2.83 5.00 -15.36
N LEU A 137 3.73 4.04 -15.59
CA LEU A 137 3.99 2.95 -14.66
C LEU A 137 4.83 3.42 -13.45
N ASP A 138 5.88 4.21 -13.70
CA ASP A 138 6.72 4.82 -12.66
C ASP A 138 5.86 5.75 -11.80
N GLU A 139 5.29 6.82 -12.36
CA GLU A 139 4.63 7.86 -11.57
C GLU A 139 3.41 7.36 -10.80
N THR A 140 2.72 6.34 -11.31
CA THR A 140 1.44 5.89 -10.73
C THR A 140 1.58 4.67 -9.84
N ILE A 141 2.48 3.72 -10.17
CA ILE A 141 2.62 2.45 -9.43
C ILE A 141 3.88 2.41 -8.60
N GLU A 142 4.96 3.06 -9.03
CA GLU A 142 6.19 3.11 -8.23
C GLU A 142 5.92 3.69 -6.83
N PRO A 143 5.16 4.78 -6.60
CA PRO A 143 4.90 5.24 -5.24
C PRO A 143 4.03 4.28 -4.40
N LEU A 144 3.25 3.40 -5.04
CA LEU A 144 2.47 2.35 -4.34
C LEU A 144 3.36 1.19 -3.88
N LEU A 145 4.44 0.94 -4.64
CA LEU A 145 5.49 -0.05 -4.37
C LEU A 145 6.60 0.52 -3.46
N VAL A 146 6.87 1.82 -3.61
CA VAL A 146 7.86 2.68 -2.93
C VAL A 146 7.13 3.62 -1.96
N SER A 147 6.08 3.13 -1.29
CA SER A 147 5.39 3.82 -0.18
C SER A 147 6.31 3.99 1.05
N GLU A 148 7.61 4.18 0.85
CA GLU A 148 8.65 4.56 1.81
C GLU A 148 9.08 6.04 1.65
N THR A 149 8.66 6.78 0.61
CA THR A 149 9.07 8.19 0.44
C THR A 149 7.90 9.10 0.04
N VAL A 150 7.37 9.84 1.01
CA VAL A 150 6.29 10.82 0.87
C VAL A 150 6.88 12.24 0.78
N GLY A 151 6.31 13.13 -0.07
CA GLY A 151 6.71 14.54 -0.20
C GLY A 151 6.31 15.39 1.01
N PRO A 152 6.90 16.57 1.26
CA PRO A 152 6.93 17.21 2.58
C PRO A 152 5.57 17.65 3.18
N GLU A 153 4.57 18.04 2.39
CA GLU A 153 3.25 18.43 2.93
C GLU A 153 2.34 17.22 3.16
N ASP A 154 2.32 16.26 2.23
CA ASP A 154 1.68 14.96 2.41
C ASP A 154 2.40 14.11 3.47
N SER A 155 3.70 14.34 3.68
CA SER A 155 4.52 13.73 4.73
C SER A 155 4.04 14.20 6.07
N LEU A 156 3.71 15.47 6.25
CA LEU A 156 3.20 15.95 7.54
C LEU A 156 1.86 15.31 7.89
N LEU A 157 0.92 15.22 6.94
CA LEU A 157 -0.36 14.53 7.17
C LEU A 157 -0.18 13.01 7.37
N ALA A 158 0.75 12.38 6.63
CA ALA A 158 1.08 10.97 6.77
C ALA A 158 1.84 10.69 8.09
N ASP A 159 2.69 11.59 8.55
CA ASP A 159 3.44 11.53 9.80
C ASP A 159 2.50 11.74 10.98
N GLU A 160 1.53 12.66 10.87
CA GLU A 160 0.46 12.85 11.84
C GLU A 160 -0.43 11.60 11.93
N GLN A 161 -0.86 11.05 10.79
CA GLN A 161 -1.61 9.79 10.76
C GLN A 161 -0.80 8.63 11.34
N THR A 162 0.46 8.50 10.98
CA THR A 162 1.36 7.45 11.48
C THR A 162 1.60 7.61 12.98
N ALA A 163 1.83 8.83 13.46
CA ALA A 163 1.97 9.13 14.88
C ALA A 163 0.68 8.82 15.64
N TYR A 164 -0.48 9.13 15.07
CA TYR A 164 -1.77 8.82 15.67
C TYR A 164 -2.03 7.31 15.72
N VAL A 165 -1.71 6.57 14.66
CA VAL A 165 -1.79 5.11 14.64
C VAL A 165 -0.85 4.49 15.69
N ARG A 166 0.39 4.97 15.82
CA ARG A 166 1.30 4.53 16.88
C ARG A 166 0.76 4.84 18.28
N ALA A 167 0.15 6.01 18.48
CA ALA A 167 -0.53 6.34 19.73
C ALA A 167 -1.73 5.42 19.99
N ALA A 168 -2.49 5.06 18.95
CA ALA A 168 -3.62 4.14 19.02
C ALA A 168 -3.20 2.72 19.43
N VAL A 169 -2.05 2.23 18.93
CA VAL A 169 -1.45 0.97 19.37
C VAL A 169 -0.98 1.07 20.82
N ALA A 170 -0.24 2.13 21.18
CA ALA A 170 0.27 2.32 22.55
C ALA A 170 -0.84 2.42 23.61
N ALA A 171 -2.01 2.94 23.24
CA ALA A 171 -3.16 3.06 24.14
C ALA A 171 -3.88 1.73 24.40
N LEU A 172 -3.62 0.68 23.60
CA LEU A 172 -4.26 -0.64 23.78
C LEU A 172 -3.93 -1.24 25.15
N PRO A 173 -4.82 -2.08 25.71
CA PRO A 173 -4.48 -2.93 26.84
C PRO A 173 -3.22 -3.76 26.54
N ASP A 174 -2.33 -3.94 27.53
CA ASP A 174 -0.98 -4.48 27.30
C ASP A 174 -0.97 -5.80 26.54
N ARG A 175 -1.90 -6.71 26.85
CA ARG A 175 -2.02 -8.00 26.16
C ARG A 175 -2.50 -7.88 24.70
N MET A 176 -3.36 -6.92 24.41
CA MET A 176 -3.80 -6.63 23.04
C MET A 176 -2.70 -5.92 22.26
N ARG A 177 -2.00 -4.99 22.91
CA ARG A 177 -0.85 -4.28 22.35
C ARG A 177 0.25 -5.26 21.96
N SER A 178 0.66 -6.15 22.86
CA SER A 178 1.71 -7.13 22.60
C SER A 178 1.34 -8.06 21.44
N ILE A 179 0.06 -8.44 21.31
CA ILE A 179 -0.41 -9.25 20.18
C ILE A 179 -0.36 -8.44 18.87
N VAL A 180 -0.78 -7.18 18.88
CA VAL A 180 -0.72 -6.32 17.69
C VAL A 180 0.74 -6.01 17.30
N GLU A 181 1.60 -5.72 18.27
CA GLU A 181 3.04 -5.52 18.07
C GLU A 181 3.70 -6.77 17.49
N ALA A 182 3.48 -7.92 18.12
CA ALA A 182 4.02 -9.19 17.64
C ALA A 182 3.57 -9.51 16.20
N ILE A 183 2.31 -9.25 15.84
CA ILE A 183 1.78 -9.59 14.50
C ILE A 183 2.19 -8.59 13.42
N TYR A 184 2.22 -7.29 13.74
CA TYR A 184 2.35 -6.23 12.73
C TYR A 184 3.71 -5.53 12.72
N PHE A 185 4.52 -5.70 13.77
CA PHE A 185 5.85 -5.09 13.89
C PHE A 185 6.96 -6.15 13.94
N ASP A 186 6.69 -7.30 14.57
CA ASP A 186 7.67 -8.38 14.72
C ASP A 186 7.43 -9.58 13.78
N ASP A 187 6.45 -9.47 12.85
CA ASP A 187 6.08 -10.50 11.87
C ASP A 187 5.81 -11.91 12.46
N ARG A 188 5.33 -11.98 13.70
CA ARG A 188 5.05 -13.24 14.40
C ARG A 188 3.66 -13.77 14.07
N THR A 189 3.58 -15.08 13.91
CA THR A 189 2.31 -15.76 13.61
C THR A 189 1.43 -15.89 14.84
N VAL A 190 0.12 -15.99 14.63
CA VAL A 190 -0.87 -16.23 15.70
C VAL A 190 -0.57 -17.52 16.46
N THR A 191 -0.02 -18.53 15.78
CA THR A 191 0.39 -19.81 16.38
C THR A 191 1.55 -19.64 17.35
N GLU A 192 2.62 -18.95 16.94
CA GLU A 192 3.78 -18.69 17.81
C GLU A 192 3.41 -17.84 19.03
N ILE A 193 2.51 -16.88 18.84
CA ILE A 193 1.99 -16.03 19.92
C ILE A 193 1.10 -16.84 20.87
N ALA A 194 0.27 -17.73 20.33
CA ALA A 194 -0.59 -18.60 21.13
C ALA A 194 0.24 -19.55 22.01
N GLU A 195 1.29 -20.15 21.43
CA GLU A 195 2.24 -21.02 22.13
C GLU A 195 3.00 -20.28 23.24
N GLU A 196 3.55 -19.10 22.95
CA GLU A 196 4.26 -18.29 23.94
C GLU A 196 3.35 -17.84 25.09
N LEU A 197 2.14 -17.37 24.76
CA LEU A 197 1.20 -16.84 25.74
C LEU A 197 0.40 -17.93 26.47
N GLY A 198 0.59 -19.20 26.12
CA GLY A 198 -0.12 -20.34 26.69
C GLY A 198 -1.64 -20.27 26.51
N ILE A 199 -2.12 -19.71 25.39
CA ILE A 199 -3.55 -19.56 25.08
C ILE A 199 -3.88 -20.16 23.72
N THR A 200 -5.17 -20.28 23.42
CA THR A 200 -5.62 -20.83 22.15
C THR A 200 -5.45 -19.83 21.01
N HIS A 201 -5.22 -20.32 19.80
CA HIS A 201 -5.22 -19.52 18.57
C HIS A 201 -6.49 -18.66 18.44
N SER A 202 -7.66 -19.22 18.80
CA SER A 202 -8.93 -18.50 18.81
C SER A 202 -8.93 -17.30 19.77
N ALA A 203 -8.34 -17.46 20.96
CA ALA A 203 -8.21 -16.37 21.92
C ALA A 203 -7.29 -15.24 21.44
N VAL A 204 -6.17 -15.57 20.78
CA VAL A 204 -5.27 -14.57 20.16
C VAL A 204 -5.99 -13.82 19.05
N SER A 205 -6.70 -14.54 18.17
CA SER A 205 -7.49 -13.94 17.09
C SER A 205 -8.57 -13.01 17.63
N GLN A 206 -9.31 -13.42 18.67
CA GLN A 206 -10.32 -12.60 19.32
C GLN A 206 -9.72 -11.32 19.92
N GLN A 207 -8.58 -11.41 20.61
CA GLN A 207 -7.90 -10.25 21.19
C GLN A 207 -7.39 -9.29 20.12
N ARG A 208 -6.86 -9.80 19.00
CA ARG A 208 -6.49 -8.98 17.84
C ARG A 208 -7.69 -8.26 17.25
N SER A 209 -8.80 -8.97 17.02
CA SER A 209 -10.02 -8.36 16.46
C SER A 209 -10.59 -7.27 17.38
N GLU A 210 -10.57 -7.49 18.69
CA GLU A 210 -11.01 -6.48 19.67
C GLU A 210 -10.05 -5.26 19.68
N ALA A 211 -8.74 -5.49 19.57
CA ALA A 211 -7.75 -4.42 19.47
C ALA A 211 -7.96 -3.55 18.22
N ILE A 212 -8.14 -4.16 17.05
CA ILE A 212 -8.40 -3.46 15.80
C ILE A 212 -9.71 -2.66 15.88
N ARG A 213 -10.75 -3.18 16.54
CA ARG A 213 -11.99 -2.43 16.75
C ARG A 213 -11.75 -1.18 17.60
N LEU A 214 -11.03 -1.31 18.72
CA LEU A 214 -10.71 -0.17 19.58
C LEU A 214 -9.92 0.90 18.83
N MET A 215 -8.91 0.50 18.05
CA MET A 215 -8.14 1.42 17.21
C MET A 215 -9.03 2.13 16.19
N ARG A 216 -9.93 1.40 15.50
CA ARG A 216 -10.88 1.99 14.56
C ARG A 216 -11.79 3.02 15.23
N GLU A 217 -12.32 2.71 16.41
CA GLU A 217 -13.14 3.65 17.20
C GLU A 217 -12.34 4.91 17.60
N GLY A 218 -11.08 4.72 18.00
CA GLY A 218 -10.18 5.82 18.35
C GLY A 218 -9.81 6.73 17.18
N MET A 219 -9.60 6.16 15.99
CA MET A 219 -9.38 6.90 14.75
C MET A 219 -10.64 7.63 14.29
N ALA A 220 -11.79 6.95 14.28
CA ALA A 220 -13.07 7.56 13.93
C ALA A 220 -13.42 8.74 14.85
N THR A 221 -13.05 8.69 16.13
CA THR A 221 -13.28 9.80 17.08
C THR A 221 -12.37 11.00 16.79
N HIS A 222 -11.16 10.79 16.26
CA HIS A 222 -10.18 11.85 16.02
C HIS A 222 -10.32 12.53 14.66
N TYR A 223 -10.71 11.76 13.64
CA TYR A 223 -10.96 12.25 12.28
C TYR A 223 -12.45 12.53 12.02
N ALA A 224 -13.27 12.66 13.06
CA ALA A 224 -14.66 13.04 12.94
C ALA A 224 -14.76 14.55 12.62
N ASP A 225 -14.48 14.91 11.37
CA ASP A 225 -15.17 16.03 10.72
C ASP A 225 -15.49 15.64 9.26
N GLU A 226 -16.75 15.83 8.88
CA GLU A 226 -17.43 15.51 7.61
C GLU A 226 -17.66 14.02 7.25
N GLY A 227 -18.81 13.46 7.69
CA GLY A 227 -19.53 12.42 6.93
C GLY A 227 -19.75 11.08 7.62
N ASP A 228 -20.96 10.93 8.15
CA ASP A 228 -21.63 9.73 8.66
C ASP A 228 -21.17 9.10 10.00
N PRO A 229 -22.06 9.02 11.01
CA PRO A 229 -21.78 8.30 12.25
C PRO A 229 -21.72 6.79 11.98
N VAL A 230 -20.53 6.21 12.05
CA VAL A 230 -20.36 4.75 12.06
C VAL A 230 -20.94 4.20 13.37
N VAL A 231 -22.16 3.65 13.31
CA VAL A 231 -22.79 2.96 14.43
C VAL A 231 -22.08 1.62 14.64
N ILE A 232 -21.10 1.59 15.54
CA ILE A 232 -20.41 0.36 15.95
C ILE A 232 -21.20 -0.27 17.10
N GLU A 233 -21.92 -1.37 16.82
CA GLU A 233 -22.56 -2.19 17.85
C GLU A 233 -21.50 -2.75 18.81
N ALA A 234 -21.46 -2.19 20.02
CA ALA A 234 -20.41 -2.47 20.98
C ALA A 234 -20.66 -3.78 21.75
N LYS A 235 -19.78 -4.77 21.55
CA LYS A 235 -19.61 -5.93 22.46
C LYS A 235 -18.52 -5.70 23.52
N THR A 236 -17.77 -4.60 23.47
CA THR A 236 -16.80 -4.23 24.52
C THR A 236 -17.53 -3.49 25.63
N SER A 237 -17.27 -3.85 26.90
CA SER A 237 -17.86 -3.13 28.04
C SER A 237 -17.54 -1.63 27.95
N GLN A 238 -18.54 -0.77 28.10
CA GLN A 238 -18.44 0.69 28.00
C GLN A 238 -17.27 1.28 28.82
N ALA A 239 -16.94 0.68 29.96
CA ALA A 239 -15.81 1.06 30.81
C ALA A 239 -14.41 0.79 30.20
N ARG A 240 -14.24 -0.30 29.44
CA ARG A 240 -12.97 -0.60 28.74
C ARG A 240 -12.77 0.33 27.55
N ARG A 241 -13.85 0.64 26.84
CA ARG A 241 -13.85 1.60 25.72
C ARG A 241 -13.47 3.00 26.20
N SER A 242 -14.13 3.51 27.25
CA SER A 242 -13.81 4.83 27.80
C SER A 242 -12.36 4.90 28.31
N ALA A 243 -11.88 3.85 28.98
CA ALA A 243 -10.50 3.77 29.46
C ALA A 243 -9.46 3.71 28.33
N TYR A 244 -9.80 3.13 27.17
CA TYR A 244 -8.95 3.14 25.97
C TYR A 244 -8.88 4.54 25.35
N LEU A 245 -10.03 5.16 25.10
CA LEU A 245 -10.10 6.50 24.49
C LEU A 245 -9.40 7.56 25.34
N ALA A 246 -9.52 7.48 26.67
CA ALA A 246 -8.80 8.35 27.60
C ALA A 246 -7.28 8.20 27.49
N ARG A 247 -6.78 6.96 27.37
CA ARG A 247 -5.34 6.68 27.16
C ARG A 247 -4.87 7.15 25.78
N LEU A 248 -5.69 6.98 24.75
CA LEU A 248 -5.39 7.42 23.40
C LEU A 248 -5.22 8.94 23.33
N ALA A 249 -6.13 9.69 23.94
CA ALA A 249 -6.01 11.14 24.02
C ALA A 249 -4.69 11.59 24.66
N GLN A 250 -4.23 10.89 25.71
CA GLN A 250 -2.94 11.18 26.36
C GLN A 250 -1.74 10.87 25.45
N HIS A 251 -1.77 9.74 24.73
CA HIS A 251 -0.68 9.33 23.84
C HIS A 251 -0.60 10.19 22.57
N ALA A 252 -1.75 10.62 22.03
CA ALA A 252 -1.80 11.49 20.86
C ALA A 252 -1.16 12.86 21.14
N VAL A 253 -1.46 13.48 22.29
CA VAL A 253 -0.84 14.76 22.72
C VAL A 253 0.67 14.63 22.91
N ALA A 254 1.13 13.49 23.44
CA ALA A 254 2.56 13.20 23.62
C ALA A 254 3.30 12.83 22.31
N GLY A 255 2.57 12.40 21.27
CA GLY A 255 3.10 12.14 19.93
C GLY A 255 3.29 13.44 19.13
N VAL A 256 2.27 14.30 19.12
CA VAL A 256 2.28 15.61 18.45
C VAL A 256 3.36 16.53 19.02
N SER A 257 3.59 16.51 20.34
CA SER A 257 4.64 17.31 20.99
C SER A 257 6.07 16.91 20.58
N ARG A 258 6.28 15.69 20.06
CA ARG A 258 7.60 15.21 19.57
C ARG A 258 7.88 15.55 18.12
N LEU A 259 6.84 15.89 17.35
CA LEU A 259 6.93 16.30 15.94
C LEU A 259 7.19 17.81 15.78
N SER A 260 7.08 18.60 16.86
CA SER A 260 7.44 20.03 16.86
C SER A 260 8.96 20.20 16.99
N PRO A 261 9.67 20.73 15.97
CA PRO A 261 11.09 21.02 16.13
C PRO A 261 11.24 22.16 17.14
N THR A 262 11.83 21.86 18.29
CA THR A 262 12.27 22.91 19.22
C THR A 262 13.45 23.64 18.57
N SER A 263 13.20 24.83 18.03
CA SER A 263 14.25 25.73 17.57
C SER A 263 15.24 26.00 18.72
N PRO A 264 16.54 25.71 18.58
CA PRO A 264 17.50 26.11 19.59
C PRO A 264 17.68 27.64 19.48
N SER A 265 17.25 28.34 20.52
CA SER A 265 17.54 29.76 20.74
C SER A 265 19.04 30.00 20.67
N SER A 266 19.49 30.76 19.67
CA SER A 266 20.87 31.19 19.54
C SER A 266 21.19 32.23 20.62
N ALA A 267 21.75 31.79 21.74
CA ALA A 267 22.45 32.67 22.66
C ALA A 267 23.82 33.03 22.06
N ARG A 268 23.87 34.14 21.31
CA ARG A 268 25.11 34.91 21.11
C ARG A 268 25.36 35.68 22.40
N ALA A 269 26.40 35.31 23.13
CA ALA A 269 27.06 36.20 24.09
C ALA A 269 28.43 36.55 23.50
N SER A 270 28.59 37.84 23.22
CA SER A 270 29.87 38.50 22.95
C SER A 270 30.70 38.65 24.22
#